data_AF-A0A090QQN4-F1
#
_entry.id   AF-A0A090QQN4-F1
#
_cell.length_a   1.000
_cell.length_b   1.000
_cell.length_c   1.000
_cell.angle_alpha   90.00
_cell.angle_beta   90.00
_cell.angle_gamma   90.00
#
_symmetry.space_group_name_H-M   'P 1'
#
loop_
_entity.id
_entity.type
_entity.pdbx_description
1 polymer ?
#
loop_
_entity_poly.entity_id
_entity_poly.type
_entity_poly.pdbx_seq_one_letter_code
_entity_poly.pdbx_strand_id
1 'polypeptide(L)'
;MGAETTFVIAQLWMSTLVVGVLLYGVFDYVTARRLETHFMQHPSPHFSHDGLGLHTVYYAIALAFYSVRLNAQDYPFIPVNDTRRLATATDKFLAMLFTANFALSMALLVIISLSE
;
A
#
# COMPACT_ATOMS: atom_id res chain seq x y z
N MET A 1 0.72 -21.09 -23.19
CA MET A 1 -0.63 -20.50 -23.03
C MET A 1 -1.07 -19.99 -24.40
N GLY A 2 -2.36 -20.06 -24.77
CA GLY A 2 -2.79 -19.55 -26.09
C GLY A 2 -2.76 -18.02 -26.13
N ALA A 3 -2.51 -17.43 -27.31
CA ALA A 3 -2.43 -15.97 -27.48
C ALA A 3 -3.68 -15.23 -26.97
N GLU A 4 -4.86 -15.81 -27.16
CA GLU A 4 -6.14 -15.28 -26.65
C GLU A 4 -6.18 -15.23 -25.12
N THR A 5 -5.67 -16.26 -24.45
CA THR A 5 -5.62 -16.33 -22.98
C THR A 5 -4.64 -15.30 -22.42
N THR A 6 -3.47 -15.13 -23.04
CA THR A 6 -2.49 -14.10 -22.66
C THR A 6 -3.07 -12.69 -22.81
N PHE A 7 -3.80 -12.44 -23.89
CA PHE A 7 -4.47 -11.16 -24.11
C PHE A 7 -5.51 -10.84 -23.04
N VAL A 8 -6.36 -11.80 -22.66
CA VAL A 8 -7.36 -11.62 -21.59
C VAL A 8 -6.69 -11.35 -20.23
N ILE A 9 -5.62 -12.07 -19.90
CA ILE A 9 -4.88 -11.87 -18.64
C ILE A 9 -4.20 -10.49 -18.62
N ALA A 10 -3.67 -10.02 -19.75
CA ALA A 10 -3.10 -8.69 -19.87
C ALA A 10 -4.14 -7.57 -19.66
N GLN A 11 -5.36 -7.75 -20.19
CA GLN A 11 -6.47 -6.80 -19.93
C GLN A 11 -6.88 -6.79 -18.46
N LEU A 12 -6.95 -7.96 -17.83
CA LEU A 12 -7.23 -8.08 -16.40
C LEU A 12 -6.14 -7.37 -15.59
N TRP A 13 -4.88 -7.59 -15.93
CA TRP A 13 -3.75 -6.92 -15.29
C TRP A 13 -3.84 -5.40 -15.41
N MET A 14 -4.10 -4.87 -16.61
CA MET A 14 -4.30 -3.42 -16.82
C MET A 14 -5.46 -2.88 -15.96
N SER A 15 -6.53 -3.64 -15.81
CA SER A 15 -7.66 -3.25 -14.96
C SER A 15 -7.26 -3.17 -13.48
N THR A 16 -6.46 -4.13 -12.99
CA THR A 16 -5.92 -4.08 -11.61
C THR A 16 -4.98 -2.90 -11.38
N LEU A 17 -4.22 -2.47 -12.39
CA LEU A 17 -3.38 -1.27 -12.28
C LEU A 17 -4.22 -0.01 -12.13
N VAL A 18 -5.26 0.16 -12.95
CA VAL A 18 -6.15 1.33 -12.86
C VAL A 18 -6.83 1.38 -11.50
N VAL A 19 -7.37 0.24 -11.03
CA VAL A 19 -7.95 0.13 -9.68
C VAL A 19 -6.91 0.44 -8.61
N GLY A 20 -5.66 0.00 -8.77
CA GLY A 20 -4.56 0.27 -7.85
C GLY A 20 -4.24 1.76 -7.71
N VAL A 21 -4.20 2.50 -8.82
CA VAL A 21 -3.99 3.95 -8.81
C VAL A 21 -5.14 4.68 -8.11
N LEU A 22 -6.38 4.26 -8.37
CA LEU A 22 -7.56 4.82 -7.69
C LEU A 22 -7.52 4.53 -6.18
N LEU A 23 -7.21 3.30 -5.78
CA LEU A 23 -7.07 2.91 -4.38
C LEU A 23 -5.93 3.67 -3.69
N TYR A 24 -4.80 3.89 -4.37
CA TYR A 24 -3.72 4.73 -3.87
C TYR A 24 -4.21 6.15 -3.58
N GLY A 25 -4.90 6.79 -4.52
CA GLY A 25 -5.42 8.15 -4.34
C GLY A 25 -6.46 8.24 -3.22
N VAL A 26 -7.37 7.27 -3.13
CA VAL A 26 -8.37 7.22 -2.06
C VAL A 26 -7.71 6.99 -0.70
N PHE A 27 -6.78 6.05 -0.59
CA PHE A 27 -6.07 5.76 0.66
C PHE A 27 -5.18 6.94 1.10
N ASP A 28 -4.52 7.60 0.16
CA ASP A 28 -3.74 8.82 0.42
C ASP A 28 -4.63 9.89 1.06
N TYR A 29 -5.75 10.19 0.40
CA TYR A 29 -6.65 11.25 0.82
C TYR A 29 -7.34 10.96 2.16
N VAL A 30 -7.81 9.73 2.36
CA VAL A 30 -8.61 9.35 3.54
C VAL A 30 -7.73 9.04 4.75
N THR A 31 -6.60 8.35 4.52
CA THR A 31 -5.79 7.76 5.59
C THR A 31 -4.45 8.46 5.75
N ALA A 32 -3.61 8.46 4.70
CA ALA A 32 -2.22 8.89 4.81
C ALA A 32 -2.12 10.35 5.25
N ARG A 33 -2.81 11.27 4.57
CA ARG A 33 -2.82 12.71 4.91
C ARG A 33 -3.31 12.98 6.32
N ARG A 34 -4.33 12.23 6.79
CA ARG A 34 -4.86 12.39 8.14
C ARG A 34 -3.84 11.96 9.19
N LEU A 35 -3.17 10.83 8.99
CA LEU A 35 -2.12 10.33 9.87
C LEU A 35 -0.91 11.27 9.87
N GLU A 36 -0.47 11.72 8.69
CA GLU A 36 0.63 12.68 8.56
C GLU A 36 0.33 13.99 9.29
N THR A 37 -0.88 14.54 9.11
CA THR A 37 -1.29 15.76 9.83
C THR A 37 -1.19 15.57 11.35
N HIS A 38 -1.57 14.40 11.86
CA HIS A 38 -1.44 14.08 13.28
C HIS A 38 0.03 13.99 13.72
N PHE A 39 0.91 13.36 12.93
CA PHE A 39 2.34 13.23 13.24
C PHE A 39 3.11 14.54 13.09
N MET A 40 2.69 15.44 12.20
CA MET A 40 3.26 16.78 12.11
C MET A 40 2.89 17.64 13.32
N GLN A 41 1.69 17.46 13.88
CA GLN A 41 1.25 18.15 15.09
C GLN A 41 1.88 17.56 16.37
N HIS A 42 2.20 16.26 16.37
CA HIS A 42 2.82 15.54 17.47
C HIS A 42 4.10 14.87 16.98
N PRO A 43 5.20 15.63 16.84
CA PRO A 43 6.41 15.15 16.20
C PRO A 43 6.97 13.92 16.92
N SER A 44 6.93 12.79 16.21
CA SER A 44 7.57 11.54 16.62
C SER A 44 8.99 11.50 16.05
N PRO A 45 9.99 11.01 16.81
CA PRO A 45 11.39 10.96 16.36
C PRO A 45 11.62 10.10 15.11
N HIS A 46 10.65 9.29 14.71
CA HIS A 46 10.73 8.36 13.57
C HIS A 46 9.94 8.82 12.32
N PHE A 47 9.39 10.04 12.34
CA PHE A 47 8.69 10.57 11.17
C PHE A 47 9.68 11.30 10.26
N SER A 48 10.22 10.62 9.26
CA SER A 48 10.88 11.28 8.12
C SER A 48 9.85 11.46 7.01
N HIS A 49 9.58 12.72 6.64
CA HIS A 49 8.80 13.00 5.45
C HIS A 49 9.69 12.77 4.23
N ASP A 50 9.81 11.51 3.81
CA ASP A 50 10.56 11.17 2.60
C ASP A 50 9.80 11.76 1.40
N GLY A 51 10.40 12.75 0.74
CA GLY A 51 9.82 13.49 -0.39
C GLY A 51 9.57 12.68 -1.67
N LEU A 52 9.69 11.35 -1.62
CA LEU A 52 9.51 10.42 -2.74
C LEU A 52 8.06 9.94 -2.94
N GLY A 53 7.10 10.36 -2.09
CA GLY A 53 5.69 9.97 -2.23
C GLY A 53 5.40 8.51 -1.87
N LEU A 54 6.36 7.80 -1.27
CA LEU A 54 6.25 6.39 -0.86
C LEU A 54 5.60 6.23 0.53
N HIS A 55 5.36 7.33 1.26
CA HIS A 55 4.71 7.33 2.57
C HIS A 55 3.37 6.60 2.56
N THR A 56 2.54 6.81 1.53
CA THR A 56 1.22 6.18 1.38
C THR A 56 1.36 4.65 1.33
N VAL A 57 2.40 4.16 0.66
CA VAL A 57 2.69 2.72 0.57
C VAL A 57 3.18 2.20 1.91
N TYR A 58 4.05 2.92 2.62
CA TYR A 58 4.49 2.51 3.96
C TYR A 58 3.34 2.43 4.95
N TYR A 59 2.42 3.40 4.94
CA TYR A 59 1.21 3.38 5.76
C TYR A 59 0.31 2.19 5.42
N ALA A 60 0.09 1.91 4.14
CA ALA A 60 -0.70 0.75 3.73
C ALA A 60 -0.06 -0.56 4.21
N ILE A 61 1.26 -0.73 4.05
CA ILE A 61 1.98 -1.92 4.51
C ILE A 61 1.92 -2.04 6.04
N ALA A 62 2.11 -0.94 6.78
CA ALA A 62 2.00 -0.92 8.24
C ALA A 62 0.62 -1.34 8.74
N LEU A 63 -0.44 -0.98 8.03
CA LEU A 63 -1.80 -1.33 8.41
C LEU A 63 -2.22 -2.72 7.93
N ALA A 64 -1.74 -3.17 6.76
CA ALA A 64 -2.12 -4.46 6.18
C ALA A 64 -1.33 -5.64 6.73
N PHE A 65 -0.07 -5.44 7.15
CA PHE A 65 0.82 -6.52 7.56
C PHE A 65 1.37 -6.37 8.97
N TYR A 66 1.66 -7.51 9.59
CA TYR A 66 2.34 -7.61 10.87
C TYR A 66 3.60 -8.46 10.69
N SER A 67 4.78 -7.82 10.67
CA SER A 67 6.05 -8.52 10.55
C SER A 67 7.04 -8.03 11.61
N VAL A 68 7.97 -8.89 12.02
CA VAL A 68 8.97 -8.57 13.05
C VAL A 68 9.79 -7.33 12.68
N ARG A 69 10.19 -7.21 11.40
CA ARG A 69 10.99 -6.09 10.91
C ARG A 69 10.21 -4.78 10.87
N LEU A 70 8.92 -4.83 10.52
CA LEU A 70 8.05 -3.66 10.49
C LEU A 70 7.71 -3.17 11.91
N ASN A 71 7.73 -4.08 12.89
CA ASN A 71 7.44 -3.78 14.29
C ASN A 71 8.70 -3.48 15.11
N ALA A 72 9.86 -3.46 14.47
CA ALA A 72 11.10 -3.07 15.13
C ALA A 72 10.95 -1.61 15.61
N GLN A 73 11.41 -1.33 16.84
CA GLN A 73 11.25 -0.02 17.46
C GLN A 73 11.95 1.10 16.67
N ASP A 74 12.95 0.74 15.87
CA ASP A 74 13.81 1.59 15.07
C ASP A 74 13.39 1.63 13.58
N TYR A 75 12.16 1.24 13.23
CA TYR A 75 11.70 1.32 11.83
C TYR A 75 11.79 2.77 11.33
N PRO A 76 12.62 3.06 10.30
CA PRO A 76 13.10 4.42 10.08
C PRO A 76 12.12 5.31 9.29
N PHE A 77 11.08 4.73 8.68
CA PHE A 77 10.22 5.45 7.74
C PHE A 77 8.95 6.02 8.36
N ILE A 78 8.29 5.27 9.25
CA ILE A 78 7.04 5.68 9.91
C ILE A 78 6.94 5.09 11.31
N PRO A 79 6.30 5.79 12.27
CA PRO A 79 5.99 5.23 13.58
C PRO A 79 4.86 4.20 13.47
N VAL A 80 5.22 2.93 13.24
CA VAL A 80 4.28 1.83 12.93
C VAL A 80 3.26 1.58 14.06
N ASN A 81 3.71 1.61 15.31
CA ASN A 81 2.82 1.38 16.46
C ASN A 81 1.77 2.49 16.61
N ASP A 82 2.19 3.75 16.50
CA ASP A 82 1.27 4.89 16.59
C ASP A 82 0.32 4.94 15.39
N THR A 83 0.84 4.64 14.20
CA THR A 83 0.06 4.52 12.96
C THR A 83 -1.11 3.55 13.15
N ARG A 84 -0.85 2.35 13.68
CA ARG A 84 -1.90 1.35 13.90
C ARG A 84 -2.85 1.70 15.03
N ARG A 85 -2.38 2.44 16.05
CA ARG A 85 -3.20 2.90 17.16
C ARG A 85 -4.20 3.97 16.73
N LEU A 86 -3.78 4.87 15.84
CA LEU A 86 -4.61 5.95 15.29
C LEU A 86 -5.51 5.49 14.14
N ALA A 87 -5.17 4.38 13.49
CA ALA A 87 -5.91 3.88 12.34
C ALA A 87 -7.31 3.36 12.70
N THR A 88 -8.29 3.78 11.89
CA THR A 88 -9.68 3.32 11.98
C THR A 88 -9.87 1.96 11.31
N ALA A 89 -11.03 1.35 11.50
CA ALA A 89 -11.40 0.13 10.77
C ALA A 89 -11.41 0.35 9.25
N THR A 90 -11.86 1.52 8.79
CA THR A 90 -11.88 1.90 7.38
C THR A 90 -10.46 2.00 6.80
N ASP A 91 -9.53 2.57 7.54
CA ASP A 91 -8.13 2.68 7.11
C ASP A 91 -7.50 1.30 6.91
N LYS A 92 -7.73 0.39 7.87
CA LYS A 92 -7.24 -0.99 7.79
C LYS A 92 -7.85 -1.73 6.62
N PHE A 93 -9.15 -1.55 6.39
CA PHE A 93 -9.84 -2.13 5.23
C PHE A 93 -9.27 -1.61 3.91
N LEU A 94 -9.12 -0.29 3.76
CA LEU A 94 -8.54 0.31 2.56
C LEU A 94 -7.08 -0.12 2.35
N ALA A 95 -6.29 -0.21 3.42
CA ALA A 95 -4.92 -0.71 3.35
C ALA A 95 -4.88 -2.16 2.87
N MET A 96 -5.70 -3.04 3.43
CA MET A 96 -5.80 -4.44 2.97
C MET A 96 -6.24 -4.52 1.52
N LEU A 97 -7.24 -3.74 1.11
CA LEU A 97 -7.76 -3.73 -0.26
C LEU A 97 -6.71 -3.26 -1.26
N PHE A 98 -6.02 -2.15 -0.96
CA PHE A 98 -4.92 -1.64 -1.79
C PHE A 98 -3.79 -2.66 -1.92
N THR A 99 -3.40 -3.26 -0.81
CA THR A 99 -2.28 -4.22 -0.78
C THR A 99 -2.64 -5.54 -1.47
N ALA A 100 -3.88 -6.01 -1.33
CA ALA A 100 -4.38 -7.18 -2.05
C ALA A 100 -4.45 -6.93 -3.57
N ASN A 101 -4.90 -5.74 -3.99
CA ASN A 101 -4.89 -5.36 -5.40
C ASN A 101 -3.47 -5.31 -5.96
N PHE A 102 -2.51 -4.77 -5.21
CA PHE A 102 -1.09 -4.77 -5.60
C PHE A 102 -0.55 -6.20 -5.74
N ALA A 103 -0.83 -7.08 -4.77
CA ALA A 103 -0.41 -8.49 -4.84
C ALA A 103 -1.01 -9.21 -6.05
N LEU A 104 -2.29 -8.98 -6.35
CA LEU A 104 -2.96 -9.52 -7.53
C LEU A 104 -2.32 -9.01 -8.82
N SER A 105 -2.05 -7.71 -8.92
CA SER A 105 -1.39 -7.11 -10.09
C SER A 105 0.00 -7.72 -10.32
N MET A 106 0.78 -7.92 -9.27
CA MET A 106 2.09 -8.59 -9.36
C MET A 106 1.97 -10.05 -9.76
N ALA A 107 1.00 -10.80 -9.23
CA ALA A 107 0.78 -12.20 -9.61
C ALA A 107 0.40 -12.33 -11.09
N LEU A 108 -0.48 -11.47 -11.60
CA LEU A 108 -0.86 -11.45 -13.00
C LEU A 108 0.34 -11.08 -13.90
N LEU A 109 1.18 -10.13 -13.49
CA LEU A 109 2.40 -9.77 -14.23
C LEU A 109 3.37 -10.96 -14.34
N VAL A 110 3.56 -11.71 -13.25
CA VAL A 110 4.39 -12.93 -13.26
C VAL A 110 3.81 -13.97 -14.22
N ILE A 111 2.49 -14.19 -14.20
CA ILE A 111 1.83 -15.14 -15.11
C ILE A 111 2.05 -14.73 -16.58
N ILE A 112 1.91 -13.44 -16.90
CA ILE A 112 2.15 -12.92 -18.25
C ILE A 112 3.61 -13.15 -18.65
N SER A 113 4.55 -12.82 -17.76
CA SER A 113 6.00 -12.94 -18.02
C SER A 113 6.46 -14.39 -18.21
N LEU A 114 5.78 -15.36 -17.59
CA LEU A 114 6.05 -16.79 -17.75
C LEU A 114 5.32 -17.41 -18.95
N SER A 115 4.45 -16.64 -19.61
CA SER A 115 3.66 -17.08 -20.76
C SER A 115 4.19 -16.64 -22.11
N GLU A 116 5.19 -15.74 -22.10
CA GLU A 116 6.11 -15.48 -23.21
C GLU A 116 7.05 -16.68 -23.41
#